data_AF-A0A4V3SB13-F1
#
_entry.id   AF-A0A4V3SB13-F1
#
_cell.length_a   1.000
_cell.length_b   1.000
_cell.length_c   1.000
_cell.angle_alpha   90.00
_cell.angle_beta   90.00
_cell.angle_gamma   90.00
#
_symmetry.space_group_name_H-M   'P 1'
#
loop_
_entity.id
_entity.type
_entity.pdbx_description
1 polymer ?
#
loop_
_entity_poly.entity_id
_entity_poly.type
_entity_poly.pdbx_seq_one_letter_code
_entity_poly.pdbx_strand_id
1 'polypeptide(L)'
;MECSNSVSETTGMASGVEARESQPFNTLAELYSTLEDGLTESPLAYITESVDYVYRGSDIVAQKIPLERVDRAEQPRTLVCHDMKGGYLEDRFLQGSTSHDSYVFYHWSIVDTFVYFSHHFVTIPPCGWITAAHRHGVKVLGTVITEGNNDTWDTILASQEDARKFADALVLIAISYQFEGWLLNVENKIKREDIDNLIYFIKYLTESIHNEIENSEIIWYDSVTNKGELNWQNELNDNNKEFFLHCDGIFLNYTWTESRLISSRLLAKELGRDIKDIYVGLDVWGRGCPGGGGFNSTYALNLIREQGLSVAIFAPGWTHEYFGPSAFPILEDLFWAQLFPYLYVHVPIFEDDTFKTSFCRGAGICYYYNGEEHFEPYMINGESTPEKKAFYNLRMQQLQLAIPVPYLQFTRSTQRTLPGDVVNEEHNNDENNKSNDTSCDKKETRIERIYENRKNIIRVCGKVVKFEDKLSAVDVNTFEFCDKFSYNGGGCLKLVTRDPRLHHR
;
A
#
# COMPACT_ATOMS: atom_id res chain seq x y z
N MET A 1 -34.42 51.44 46.90
CA MET A 1 -34.26 52.12 45.60
C MET A 1 -32.83 51.92 45.15
N GLU A 2 -32.65 51.71 43.85
CA GLU A 2 -31.39 51.66 43.08
C GLU A 2 -30.60 50.33 43.01
N CYS A 3 -30.83 49.65 41.87
CA CYS A 3 -29.91 49.23 40.80
C CYS A 3 -28.42 48.87 41.04
N SER A 4 -28.10 47.68 40.49
CA SER A 4 -26.96 47.29 39.64
C SER A 4 -25.51 47.35 40.15
N ASN A 5 -24.85 46.18 40.19
CA ASN A 5 -23.67 45.92 39.36
C ASN A 5 -23.32 44.42 39.28
N SER A 6 -22.94 44.02 38.07
CA SER A 6 -22.54 42.70 37.60
C SER A 6 -21.11 42.34 38.00
N VAL A 7 -20.88 41.06 38.38
CA VAL A 7 -19.57 40.42 38.34
C VAL A 7 -19.69 39.21 37.43
N SER A 8 -19.02 39.28 36.28
CA SER A 8 -18.83 38.18 35.35
C SER A 8 -17.67 37.32 35.84
N GLU A 9 -17.97 36.12 36.32
CA GLU A 9 -16.97 35.06 36.46
C GLU A 9 -16.70 34.46 35.08
N THR A 10 -15.46 34.62 34.67
CA THR A 10 -14.85 34.05 33.46
C THR A 10 -14.95 32.54 33.46
N THR A 11 -15.80 32.00 32.58
CA THR A 11 -15.74 30.62 32.11
C THR A 11 -14.45 30.43 31.30
N GLY A 12 -13.48 29.73 31.87
CA GLY A 12 -12.37 29.18 31.10
C GLY A 12 -12.92 28.20 30.06
N MET A 13 -12.88 28.60 28.79
CA MET A 13 -13.16 27.71 27.67
C MET A 13 -12.11 26.60 27.67
N ALA A 14 -12.61 25.36 27.58
CA ALA A 14 -11.80 24.18 27.32
C ALA A 14 -10.94 24.40 26.07
N SER A 15 -9.63 24.33 26.23
CA SER A 15 -8.69 24.27 25.11
C SER A 15 -8.97 22.99 24.32
N GLY A 16 -9.56 23.12 23.14
CA GLY A 16 -9.58 22.04 22.16
C GLY A 16 -8.14 21.70 21.81
N VAL A 17 -7.68 20.51 22.19
CA VAL A 17 -6.38 20.01 21.77
C VAL A 17 -6.51 19.65 20.29
N GLU A 18 -5.81 20.40 19.44
CA GLU A 18 -5.75 20.14 18.00
C GLU A 18 -5.22 18.73 17.75
N ALA A 19 -5.84 18.01 16.80
CA ALA A 19 -5.45 16.63 16.52
C ALA A 19 -4.02 16.61 15.97
N ARG A 20 -3.16 15.75 16.52
CA ARG A 20 -1.80 15.57 16.00
C ARG A 20 -1.86 14.76 14.71
N GLU A 21 -1.33 15.32 13.63
CA GLU A 21 -1.36 14.75 12.29
C GLU A 21 0.05 14.48 11.76
N SER A 22 0.19 13.42 10.98
CA SER A 22 1.36 13.19 10.13
C SER A 22 1.26 14.10 8.92
N GLN A 23 2.34 14.83 8.60
CA GLN A 23 2.39 15.72 7.45
C GLN A 23 3.62 15.39 6.59
N PRO A 24 3.50 15.47 5.25
CA PRO A 24 4.65 15.45 4.37
C PRO A 24 5.35 16.81 4.34
N PHE A 25 6.51 16.88 3.68
CA PHE A 25 7.13 18.15 3.31
C PHE A 25 6.93 18.41 1.81
N ASN A 26 6.47 19.60 1.46
CA ASN A 26 6.21 19.99 0.07
C ASN A 26 7.36 20.77 -0.55
N THR A 27 8.25 21.36 0.26
CA THR A 27 9.38 22.17 -0.21
C THR A 27 10.63 21.91 0.63
N LEU A 28 11.81 22.22 0.07
CA LEU A 28 13.07 22.19 0.82
C LEU A 28 13.10 23.17 2.00
N ALA A 29 12.46 24.34 1.86
CA ALA A 29 12.44 25.34 2.91
C ALA A 29 11.64 24.84 4.13
N GLU A 30 10.48 24.24 3.88
CA GLU A 30 9.65 23.61 4.91
C GLU A 30 10.39 22.49 5.63
N LEU A 31 11.05 21.61 4.86
CA LEU A 31 11.89 20.53 5.37
C LEU A 31 12.97 21.07 6.32
N TYR A 32 13.82 21.99 5.85
CA TYR A 32 14.94 22.48 6.67
C TYR A 32 14.49 23.30 7.87
N SER A 33 13.45 24.13 7.74
CA SER A 33 12.89 24.86 8.88
C SER A 33 12.39 23.90 9.97
N THR A 34 11.72 22.83 9.59
CA THR A 34 11.20 21.84 10.55
C THR A 34 12.32 21.08 11.25
N LEU A 35 13.41 20.76 10.53
CA LEU A 35 14.58 20.12 11.14
C LEU A 35 15.32 21.05 12.13
N GLU A 36 15.34 22.35 11.87
CA GLU A 36 15.89 23.35 12.79
C GLU A 36 15.02 23.53 14.05
N ASP A 37 13.69 23.51 13.88
CA ASP A 37 12.73 23.62 14.98
C ASP A 37 12.61 22.33 15.82
N GLY A 38 12.98 21.19 15.23
CA GLY A 38 12.95 19.86 15.83
C GLY A 38 11.76 19.02 15.37
N LEU A 39 12.03 17.75 15.06
CA LEU A 39 10.99 16.82 14.63
C LEU A 39 10.08 16.41 15.79
N THR A 40 8.81 16.19 15.48
CA THR A 40 7.84 15.71 16.46
C THR A 40 8.09 14.25 16.78
N GLU A 41 8.19 13.91 18.08
CA GLU A 41 8.34 12.53 18.52
C GLU A 41 7.15 11.65 18.06
N SER A 42 7.48 10.54 17.41
CA SER A 42 6.53 9.48 17.05
C SER A 42 6.51 8.39 18.12
N PRO A 43 5.36 7.75 18.40
CA PRO A 43 5.32 6.56 19.26
C PRO A 43 6.26 5.47 18.76
N LEU A 44 6.97 4.82 19.69
CA LEU A 44 7.87 3.71 19.38
C LEU A 44 7.12 2.53 18.73
N ALA A 45 7.62 2.04 17.61
CA ALA A 45 7.11 0.86 16.92
C ALA A 45 8.29 0.02 16.41
N TYR A 46 8.56 -1.12 17.06
CA TYR A 46 9.64 -2.03 16.66
C TYR A 46 9.17 -3.07 15.65
N ILE A 47 10.00 -3.34 14.64
CA ILE A 47 9.76 -4.39 13.67
C ILE A 47 9.86 -5.78 14.34
N THR A 48 8.85 -6.61 14.08
CA THR A 48 8.81 -8.00 14.58
C THR A 48 9.74 -8.85 13.74
N GLU A 49 10.65 -9.57 14.38
CA GLU A 49 11.55 -10.47 13.67
C GLU A 49 10.79 -11.59 12.97
N SER A 50 11.36 -12.11 11.88
CA SER A 50 10.82 -13.23 11.12
C SER A 50 11.88 -14.28 10.91
N VAL A 51 11.47 -15.53 10.79
CA VAL A 51 12.40 -16.64 10.53
C VAL A 51 13.07 -16.52 9.15
N ASP A 52 14.24 -17.12 9.00
CA ASP A 52 15.03 -17.11 7.75
C ASP A 52 14.44 -17.98 6.62
N TYR A 53 13.28 -18.59 6.84
CA TYR A 53 12.58 -19.37 5.82
C TYR A 53 11.19 -18.81 5.53
N VAL A 54 10.71 -19.08 4.33
CA VAL A 54 9.34 -18.78 3.89
C VAL A 54 8.67 -20.05 3.36
N TYR A 55 7.34 -19.97 3.18
CA TYR A 55 6.57 -21.01 2.49
C TYR A 55 6.08 -20.50 1.14
N ARG A 56 6.09 -21.34 0.12
CA ARG A 56 5.54 -20.99 -1.20
C ARG A 56 4.02 -20.95 -1.14
N GLY A 57 3.42 -19.86 -1.60
CA GLY A 57 1.97 -19.76 -1.70
C GLY A 57 1.37 -20.83 -2.63
N SER A 58 2.11 -21.24 -3.67
CA SER A 58 1.73 -22.35 -4.56
C SER A 58 1.62 -23.70 -3.83
N ASP A 59 2.53 -24.01 -2.90
CA ASP A 59 2.48 -25.24 -2.09
C ASP A 59 1.24 -25.24 -1.18
N ILE A 60 0.91 -24.09 -0.59
CA ILE A 60 -0.27 -23.91 0.28
C ILE A 60 -1.56 -24.07 -0.53
N VAL A 61 -1.65 -23.43 -1.69
CA VAL A 61 -2.79 -23.53 -2.61
C VAL A 61 -2.98 -24.96 -3.11
N ALA A 62 -1.89 -25.65 -3.41
CA ALA A 62 -1.89 -27.06 -3.80
C ALA A 62 -2.18 -28.02 -2.62
N GLN A 63 -2.32 -27.50 -1.39
CA GLN A 63 -2.54 -28.27 -0.16
C GLN A 63 -1.45 -29.34 0.05
N LYS A 64 -0.20 -29.02 -0.30
CA LYS A 64 0.97 -29.91 -0.13
C LYS A 64 1.26 -30.11 1.35
N ILE A 65 1.46 -31.36 1.78
CA ILE A 65 1.74 -31.72 3.18
C ILE A 65 2.86 -32.76 3.22
N PRO A 66 3.99 -32.50 3.92
CA PRO A 66 4.31 -31.26 4.63
C PRO A 66 4.60 -30.09 3.68
N LEU A 67 4.45 -28.85 4.17
CA LEU A 67 4.95 -27.67 3.46
C LEU A 67 6.47 -27.64 3.47
N GLU A 68 7.06 -27.17 2.38
CA GLU A 68 8.51 -27.06 2.21
C GLU A 68 8.99 -25.69 2.72
N ARG A 69 9.94 -25.70 3.66
CA ARG A 69 10.64 -24.48 4.10
C ARG A 69 11.72 -24.16 3.10
N VAL A 70 11.75 -22.93 2.63
CA VAL A 70 12.73 -22.47 1.63
C VAL A 70 13.43 -21.24 2.18
N ASP A 71 14.71 -21.11 1.88
CA ASP A 71 15.50 -19.96 2.34
C ASP A 71 14.91 -18.66 1.80
N ARG A 72 14.53 -17.76 2.72
CA ARG A 72 13.95 -16.45 2.43
C ARG A 72 14.89 -15.61 1.57
N ALA A 73 16.17 -15.60 1.91
CA ALA A 73 17.16 -14.77 1.22
C ALA A 73 17.32 -15.17 -0.24
N GLU A 74 17.05 -16.44 -0.58
CA GLU A 74 17.13 -16.97 -1.95
C GLU A 74 15.84 -16.78 -2.78
N GLN A 75 14.76 -16.28 -2.18
CA GLN A 75 13.51 -16.06 -2.89
C GLN A 75 13.37 -14.62 -3.38
N PRO A 76 12.69 -14.38 -4.51
CA PRO A 76 12.43 -13.03 -4.97
C PRO A 76 11.41 -12.32 -4.08
N ARG A 77 11.63 -11.02 -3.86
CA ARG A 77 10.92 -10.20 -2.87
C ARG A 77 9.60 -9.65 -3.39
N THR A 78 8.72 -9.29 -2.47
CA THR A 78 7.44 -8.61 -2.76
C THR A 78 7.43 -7.24 -2.11
N LEU A 79 7.45 -6.19 -2.94
CA LEU A 79 7.22 -4.83 -2.51
C LEU A 79 5.77 -4.43 -2.80
N VAL A 80 5.12 -3.78 -1.84
CA VAL A 80 3.81 -3.15 -2.02
C VAL A 80 3.99 -1.64 -1.96
N CYS A 81 3.65 -0.94 -3.04
CA CYS A 81 3.68 0.50 -3.12
C CYS A 81 2.26 1.05 -3.00
N HIS A 82 1.95 1.58 -1.81
CA HIS A 82 0.64 2.09 -1.42
C HIS A 82 0.42 3.51 -1.94
N ASP A 83 -0.12 3.60 -3.15
CA ASP A 83 -0.72 4.82 -3.69
C ASP A 83 -2.24 4.73 -3.54
N MET A 84 -2.79 5.52 -2.61
CA MET A 84 -4.21 5.56 -2.28
C MET A 84 -4.70 7.00 -2.25
N LYS A 85 -5.32 7.46 -3.34
CA LYS A 85 -5.89 8.80 -3.50
C LYS A 85 -4.98 9.95 -3.02
N GLY A 86 -3.68 9.84 -3.30
CA GLY A 86 -2.69 10.86 -2.94
C GLY A 86 -2.17 10.82 -1.50
N GLY A 87 -2.59 9.85 -0.67
CA GLY A 87 -2.11 9.67 0.70
C GLY A 87 -2.71 10.67 1.71
N TYR A 88 -2.27 10.56 2.96
CA TYR A 88 -2.67 11.37 4.12
C TYR A 88 -4.18 11.59 4.25
N LEU A 89 -4.97 10.52 4.09
CA LEU A 89 -6.40 10.50 4.37
C LEU A 89 -6.62 10.37 5.89
N GLU A 90 -7.58 9.54 6.31
CA GLU A 90 -7.87 9.29 7.73
C GLU A 90 -6.69 8.64 8.50
N ASP A 91 -5.70 8.12 7.78
CA ASP A 91 -4.44 7.58 8.29
C ASP A 91 -3.43 8.61 8.78
N ARG A 92 -3.61 9.89 8.44
CA ARG A 92 -2.74 10.95 8.95
C ARG A 92 -2.90 11.20 10.45
N PHE A 93 -4.06 10.90 11.03
CA PHE A 93 -4.36 11.21 12.43
C PHE A 93 -3.67 10.22 13.39
N LEU A 94 -2.80 10.73 14.27
CA LEU A 94 -2.01 9.93 15.22
C LEU A 94 -2.87 9.10 16.20
N GLN A 95 -4.04 9.63 16.56
CA GLN A 95 -5.00 8.99 17.46
C GLN A 95 -6.15 8.29 16.70
N GLY A 96 -6.04 8.23 15.37
CA GLY A 96 -7.11 7.73 14.51
C GLY A 96 -8.24 8.73 14.31
N SER A 97 -9.28 8.26 13.63
CA SER A 97 -10.47 9.04 13.29
C SER A 97 -11.75 8.25 13.50
N THR A 98 -12.89 8.86 13.17
CA THR A 98 -14.22 8.22 13.26
C THR A 98 -14.69 7.59 11.94
N SER A 99 -13.83 7.51 10.91
CA SER A 99 -14.13 6.73 9.70
C SER A 99 -14.18 5.23 10.04
N HIS A 100 -15.00 4.45 9.34
CA HIS A 100 -14.99 2.98 9.40
C HIS A 100 -14.79 2.32 8.04
N ASP A 101 -14.78 3.13 7.00
CA ASP A 101 -14.84 2.74 5.59
C ASP A 101 -13.55 3.13 4.85
N SER A 102 -12.52 3.56 5.58
CA SER A 102 -11.18 3.82 5.04
C SER A 102 -10.47 2.53 4.62
N TYR A 103 -9.53 2.66 3.68
CA TYR A 103 -8.72 1.53 3.23
C TYR A 103 -7.84 0.99 4.36
N VAL A 104 -7.79 -0.33 4.48
CA VAL A 104 -6.92 -1.05 5.42
C VAL A 104 -6.18 -2.15 4.66
N PHE A 105 -4.87 -2.25 4.80
CA PHE A 105 -4.13 -3.40 4.26
C PHE A 105 -3.91 -4.44 5.35
N TYR A 106 -4.10 -5.72 5.04
CA TYR A 106 -4.00 -6.81 6.03
C TYR A 106 -3.38 -8.10 5.47
N HIS A 107 -2.71 -8.03 4.32
CA HIS A 107 -2.00 -9.16 3.72
C HIS A 107 -0.48 -9.04 3.92
N TRP A 108 -0.05 -8.62 5.11
CA TRP A 108 1.36 -8.37 5.43
C TRP A 108 2.26 -9.60 5.34
N SER A 109 1.71 -10.79 5.59
CA SER A 109 2.47 -12.06 5.61
C SER A 109 3.11 -12.43 4.27
N ILE A 110 2.83 -11.70 3.18
CA ILE A 110 3.37 -11.94 1.84
C ILE A 110 4.16 -10.75 1.29
N VAL A 111 4.50 -9.79 2.15
CA VAL A 111 5.17 -8.54 1.79
C VAL A 111 6.53 -8.48 2.49
N ASP A 112 7.58 -8.17 1.74
CA ASP A 112 8.91 -7.90 2.29
C ASP A 112 9.06 -6.43 2.67
N THR A 113 8.61 -5.54 1.78
CA THR A 113 8.77 -4.08 1.89
C THR A 113 7.46 -3.39 1.55
N PHE A 114 7.03 -2.44 2.39
CA PHE A 114 5.88 -1.58 2.14
C PHE A 114 6.34 -0.15 1.91
N VAL A 115 5.93 0.47 0.80
CA VAL A 115 6.20 1.88 0.52
C VAL A 115 4.93 2.67 0.72
N TYR A 116 4.97 3.67 1.62
CA TYR A 116 3.91 4.66 1.69
C TYR A 116 4.14 5.72 0.62
N PHE A 117 3.30 5.72 -0.41
CA PHE A 117 3.45 6.57 -1.57
C PHE A 117 2.46 7.73 -1.52
N SER A 118 2.95 8.92 -1.83
CA SER A 118 2.14 10.12 -2.01
C SER A 118 2.79 11.00 -3.07
N HIS A 119 2.10 12.05 -3.50
CA HIS A 119 2.59 13.01 -4.49
C HIS A 119 3.24 14.25 -3.85
N HIS A 120 3.66 14.14 -2.58
CA HIS A 120 4.34 15.20 -1.85
C HIS A 120 5.86 15.00 -1.86
N PHE A 121 6.61 16.10 -1.94
CA PHE A 121 8.06 16.09 -2.17
C PHE A 121 8.82 15.11 -1.27
N VAL A 122 8.65 15.20 0.05
CA VAL A 122 9.14 14.20 1.02
C VAL A 122 7.95 13.66 1.80
N THR A 123 7.66 12.38 1.58
CA THR A 123 6.55 11.65 2.17
C THR A 123 7.02 10.86 3.38
N ILE A 124 6.55 11.24 4.57
CA ILE A 124 6.74 10.50 5.83
C ILE A 124 5.59 9.49 5.99
N PRO A 125 5.85 8.17 6.08
CA PRO A 125 4.80 7.19 6.34
C PRO A 125 4.05 7.49 7.64
N PRO A 126 2.71 7.56 7.66
CA PRO A 126 1.98 7.78 8.89
C PRO A 126 2.23 6.67 9.92
N CYS A 127 2.34 7.06 11.19
CA CYS A 127 2.65 6.14 12.29
C CYS A 127 1.76 4.89 12.37
N GLY A 128 0.50 4.98 11.90
CA GLY A 128 -0.43 3.86 11.84
C GLY A 128 0.04 2.77 10.88
N TRP A 129 0.56 3.16 9.73
CA TRP A 129 1.14 2.26 8.74
C TRP A 129 2.45 1.63 9.24
N ILE A 130 3.34 2.45 9.81
CA ILE A 130 4.59 1.97 10.44
C ILE A 130 4.27 0.92 11.50
N THR A 131 3.39 1.25 12.45
CA THR A 131 3.01 0.34 13.54
C THR A 131 2.39 -0.95 13.03
N ALA A 132 1.50 -0.86 12.03
CA ALA A 132 0.85 -2.03 11.45
C ALA A 132 1.84 -2.94 10.72
N ALA A 133 2.70 -2.39 9.87
CA ALA A 133 3.71 -3.14 9.13
C ALA A 133 4.76 -3.78 10.06
N HIS A 134 5.28 -3.00 11.02
CA HIS A 134 6.29 -3.46 11.98
C HIS A 134 5.79 -4.61 12.83
N ARG A 135 4.53 -4.56 13.29
CA ARG A 135 3.88 -5.67 14.02
C ARG A 135 3.81 -6.97 13.21
N HIS A 136 3.84 -6.87 11.88
CA HIS A 136 3.84 -8.03 10.97
C HIS A 136 5.23 -8.36 10.40
N GLY A 137 6.28 -7.68 10.87
CA GLY A 137 7.66 -7.91 10.43
C GLY A 137 7.97 -7.38 9.03
N VAL A 138 7.23 -6.37 8.57
CA VAL A 138 7.40 -5.74 7.26
C VAL A 138 8.06 -4.39 7.44
N LYS A 139 9.13 -4.15 6.68
CA LYS A 139 9.81 -2.85 6.67
C LYS A 139 9.00 -1.80 5.91
N VAL A 140 9.13 -0.54 6.28
CA VAL A 140 8.40 0.59 5.68
C VAL A 140 9.34 1.60 5.08
N LEU A 141 9.07 2.03 3.85
CA LEU A 141 9.78 3.13 3.20
C LEU A 141 8.87 4.35 3.02
N GLY A 142 9.45 5.53 3.21
CA GLY A 142 8.90 6.78 2.72
C GLY A 142 9.13 6.96 1.22
N THR A 143 8.68 8.08 0.68
CA THR A 143 8.87 8.42 -0.73
C THR A 143 9.47 9.82 -0.87
N VAL A 144 10.52 9.96 -1.67
CA VAL A 144 10.99 11.26 -2.18
C VAL A 144 10.57 11.32 -3.63
N ILE A 145 9.70 12.28 -3.98
CA ILE A 145 9.15 12.41 -5.33
C ILE A 145 9.22 13.85 -5.83
N THR A 146 9.52 14.02 -7.11
CA THR A 146 9.45 15.31 -7.79
C THR A 146 8.85 15.11 -9.16
N GLU A 147 7.81 15.86 -9.52
CA GLU A 147 7.08 15.66 -10.77
C GLU A 147 6.91 16.98 -11.54
N GLY A 148 6.76 16.88 -12.86
CA GLY A 148 6.47 18.04 -13.70
C GLY A 148 7.62 19.06 -13.76
N ASN A 149 7.27 20.36 -13.73
CA ASN A 149 8.25 21.44 -13.75
C ASN A 149 8.72 21.74 -12.33
N ASN A 150 9.72 20.98 -11.87
CA ASN A 150 10.27 21.09 -10.52
C ASN A 150 11.77 21.43 -10.59
N ASP A 151 12.19 22.51 -9.93
CA ASP A 151 13.56 23.03 -9.86
C ASP A 151 14.26 22.70 -8.53
N THR A 152 13.62 21.93 -7.64
CA THR A 152 14.15 21.55 -6.33
C THR A 152 15.53 20.89 -6.44
N TRP A 153 15.73 20.06 -7.47
CA TRP A 153 17.00 19.40 -7.73
C TRP A 153 18.12 20.34 -8.17
N ASP A 154 17.82 21.52 -8.73
CA ASP A 154 18.85 22.52 -9.04
C ASP A 154 19.54 23.00 -7.76
N THR A 155 18.82 23.03 -6.65
CA THR A 155 19.37 23.40 -5.34
C THR A 155 20.06 22.22 -4.68
N ILE A 156 19.43 21.03 -4.67
CA ILE A 156 20.00 19.82 -4.04
C ILE A 156 21.31 19.41 -4.73
N LEU A 157 21.38 19.54 -6.05
CA LEU A 157 22.51 19.07 -6.86
C LEU A 157 23.50 20.18 -7.22
N ALA A 158 23.35 21.39 -6.66
CA ALA A 158 24.28 22.50 -6.91
C ALA A 158 25.73 22.16 -6.51
N SER A 159 25.89 21.33 -5.48
CA SER A 159 27.17 20.78 -5.05
C SER A 159 26.99 19.43 -4.33
N GLN A 160 28.09 18.68 -4.15
CA GLN A 160 28.06 17.48 -3.31
C GLN A 160 27.78 17.80 -1.82
N GLU A 161 28.05 19.02 -1.37
CA GLU A 161 27.72 19.46 0.00
C GLU A 161 26.20 19.64 0.16
N ASP A 162 25.53 20.24 -0.82
CA ASP A 162 24.07 20.39 -0.82
C ASP A 162 23.37 19.03 -0.94
N ALA A 163 23.89 18.15 -1.80
CA ALA A 163 23.40 16.79 -1.94
C ALA A 163 23.53 16.01 -0.62
N ARG A 164 24.68 16.15 0.06
CA ARG A 164 24.92 15.57 1.37
C ARG A 164 23.93 16.09 2.41
N LYS A 165 23.73 17.41 2.47
CA LYS A 165 22.81 18.04 3.43
C LYS A 165 21.39 17.48 3.27
N PHE A 166 20.92 17.30 2.04
CA PHE A 166 19.61 16.70 1.79
C PHE A 166 19.57 15.22 2.18
N ALA A 167 20.61 14.44 1.88
CA ALA A 167 20.69 13.05 2.31
C ALA A 167 20.69 12.89 3.84
N ASP A 168 21.49 13.69 4.56
CA ASP A 168 21.54 13.70 6.03
C ASP A 168 20.16 14.05 6.63
N ALA A 169 19.42 14.99 6.01
CA ALA A 169 18.06 15.32 6.40
C ALA A 169 17.10 14.13 6.27
N LEU A 170 17.18 13.37 5.18
CA LEU A 170 16.36 12.18 4.97
C LEU A 170 16.70 11.05 5.96
N VAL A 171 17.98 10.87 6.29
CA VAL A 171 18.43 9.90 7.31
C VAL A 171 17.86 10.31 8.69
N LEU A 172 17.99 11.58 9.06
CA LEU A 172 17.48 12.09 10.34
C LEU A 172 15.96 11.90 10.48
N ILE A 173 15.20 12.11 9.40
CA ILE A 173 13.76 11.85 9.38
C ILE A 173 13.47 10.37 9.59
N ALA A 174 14.13 9.49 8.83
CA ALA A 174 13.93 8.04 8.93
C ALA A 174 14.21 7.52 10.35
N ILE A 175 15.28 8.00 11.00
CA ILE A 175 15.60 7.70 12.41
C ILE A 175 14.49 8.19 13.34
N SER A 176 14.07 9.44 13.18
CA SER A 176 13.14 10.10 14.12
C SER A 176 11.73 9.50 14.06
N TYR A 177 11.27 9.12 12.87
CA TYR A 177 9.95 8.51 12.66
C TYR A 177 9.97 6.98 12.63
N GLN A 178 11.17 6.37 12.66
CA GLN A 178 11.40 4.91 12.75
C GLN A 178 10.85 4.14 11.57
N PHE A 179 11.37 4.42 10.37
CA PHE A 179 11.11 3.62 9.17
C PHE A 179 12.42 3.42 8.38
N GLU A 180 12.45 2.41 7.51
CA GLU A 180 13.69 1.78 7.04
C GLU A 180 14.23 2.36 5.73
N GLY A 181 13.76 3.53 5.27
CA GLY A 181 14.37 4.21 4.12
C GLY A 181 13.37 4.74 3.10
N TRP A 182 13.77 4.75 1.83
CA TRP A 182 13.18 5.64 0.83
C TRP A 182 13.05 5.01 -0.56
N LEU A 183 11.87 5.17 -1.16
CA LEU A 183 11.71 5.14 -2.61
C LEU A 183 12.09 6.53 -3.17
N LEU A 184 13.02 6.57 -4.12
CA LEU A 184 13.39 7.77 -4.86
C LEU A 184 12.70 7.76 -6.22
N ASN A 185 11.71 8.62 -6.41
CA ASN A 185 10.97 8.76 -7.65
C ASN A 185 11.16 10.16 -8.28
N VAL A 186 12.19 10.31 -9.11
CA VAL A 186 12.48 11.59 -9.78
C VAL A 186 11.77 11.63 -11.13
N GLU A 187 10.61 12.24 -11.23
CA GLU A 187 9.80 12.38 -12.46
C GLU A 187 9.86 13.77 -13.09
N ASN A 188 11.05 14.38 -13.06
CA ASN A 188 11.35 15.62 -13.77
C ASN A 188 12.75 15.54 -14.39
N LYS A 189 13.03 16.43 -15.34
CA LYS A 189 14.35 16.50 -15.99
C LYS A 189 15.41 16.98 -14.98
N ILE A 190 16.58 16.36 -15.03
CA ILE A 190 17.80 16.78 -14.32
C ILE A 190 18.78 17.34 -15.35
N LYS A 191 19.54 18.38 -15.00
CA LYS A 191 20.56 18.92 -15.90
C LYS A 191 21.67 17.90 -16.09
N ARG A 192 22.25 17.86 -17.30
CA ARG A 192 23.22 16.82 -17.65
C ARG A 192 24.47 16.90 -16.76
N GLU A 193 24.87 18.12 -16.42
CA GLU A 193 25.97 18.48 -15.53
C GLU A 193 25.75 18.05 -14.08
N ASP A 194 24.50 17.88 -13.64
CA ASP A 194 24.15 17.56 -12.24
C ASP A 194 24.00 16.05 -11.99
N ILE A 195 24.11 15.22 -13.04
CA ILE A 195 23.95 13.75 -12.93
C ILE A 195 24.97 13.11 -12.00
N ASP A 196 26.21 13.59 -12.00
CA ASP A 196 27.26 13.06 -11.13
C ASP A 196 26.94 13.38 -9.66
N ASN A 197 26.32 14.54 -9.38
CA ASN A 197 25.86 14.90 -8.04
C ASN A 197 24.63 14.09 -7.62
N LEU A 198 23.74 13.74 -8.55
CA LEU A 198 22.61 12.84 -8.26
C LEU A 198 23.09 11.43 -7.91
N ILE A 199 24.06 10.90 -8.65
CA ILE A 199 24.70 9.62 -8.35
C ILE A 199 25.39 9.67 -6.98
N TYR A 200 26.13 10.75 -6.70
CA TYR A 200 26.73 10.98 -5.39
C TYR A 200 25.69 11.01 -4.27
N PHE A 201 24.57 11.72 -4.45
CA PHE A 201 23.46 11.78 -3.50
C PHE A 201 22.92 10.37 -3.18
N ILE A 202 22.60 9.58 -4.21
CA ILE A 202 22.05 8.23 -4.03
C ILE A 202 23.03 7.34 -3.28
N LYS A 203 24.30 7.37 -3.67
CA LYS A 203 25.37 6.60 -3.01
C LYS A 203 25.51 7.00 -1.54
N TYR A 204 25.64 8.31 -1.27
CA TYR A 204 25.85 8.82 0.08
C TYR A 204 24.64 8.54 0.98
N LEU A 205 23.41 8.74 0.48
CA LEU A 205 22.18 8.41 1.20
C LEU A 205 22.14 6.93 1.58
N THR A 206 22.41 6.04 0.61
CA THR A 206 22.42 4.58 0.81
C THR A 206 23.46 4.18 1.86
N GLU A 207 24.71 4.64 1.73
CA GLU A 207 25.77 4.33 2.69
C GLU A 207 25.46 4.88 4.10
N SER A 208 24.90 6.09 4.18
CA SER A 208 24.61 6.75 5.46
C SER A 208 23.45 6.10 6.19
N ILE A 209 22.37 5.75 5.49
CA ILE A 209 21.20 5.14 6.14
C ILE A 209 21.52 3.74 6.68
N HIS A 210 22.32 2.94 5.96
CA HIS A 210 22.76 1.61 6.43
C HIS A 210 23.64 1.66 7.69
N ASN A 211 24.33 2.78 7.93
CA ASN A 211 25.12 2.96 9.16
C ASN A 211 24.24 3.26 10.38
N GLU A 212 23.05 3.84 10.16
CA GLU A 212 22.18 4.32 11.24
C GLU A 212 20.98 3.40 11.49
N ILE A 213 20.49 2.71 10.45
CA ILE A 213 19.28 1.88 10.50
C ILE A 213 19.60 0.49 9.93
N GLU A 214 19.51 -0.53 10.79
CA GLU A 214 19.69 -1.91 10.37
C GLU A 214 18.61 -2.33 9.36
N ASN A 215 19.00 -3.11 8.34
CA ASN A 215 18.11 -3.58 7.28
C ASN A 215 17.41 -2.46 6.47
N SER A 216 17.97 -1.24 6.49
CA SER A 216 17.46 -0.13 5.68
C SER A 216 17.47 -0.42 4.18
N GLU A 217 16.72 0.34 3.39
CA GLU A 217 16.60 0.13 1.94
C GLU A 217 16.35 1.44 1.20
N ILE A 218 17.15 1.68 0.16
CA ILE A 218 16.97 2.75 -0.83
C ILE A 218 16.63 2.12 -2.18
N ILE A 219 15.47 2.48 -2.72
CA ILE A 219 14.99 1.98 -4.02
C ILE A 219 14.91 3.13 -5.00
N TRP A 220 15.54 2.97 -6.17
CA TRP A 220 15.46 3.92 -7.27
C TRP A 220 14.32 3.56 -8.22
N TYR A 221 13.44 4.50 -8.55
CA TYR A 221 12.45 4.29 -9.61
C TYR A 221 13.06 4.53 -11.00
N ASP A 222 12.74 3.67 -11.96
CA ASP A 222 13.20 3.76 -13.35
C ASP A 222 12.59 4.96 -14.10
N SER A 223 13.12 6.15 -13.85
CA SER A 223 12.62 7.42 -14.39
C SER A 223 13.67 8.20 -15.18
N VAL A 224 14.59 8.89 -14.50
CA VAL A 224 15.64 9.71 -15.12
C VAL A 224 16.77 8.80 -15.62
N THR A 225 17.26 9.10 -16.81
CA THR A 225 18.40 8.42 -17.42
C THR A 225 19.73 9.04 -16.99
N ASN A 226 20.84 8.36 -17.27
CA ASN A 226 22.21 8.86 -17.10
C ASN A 226 22.54 10.14 -17.92
N LYS A 227 21.59 10.64 -18.73
CA LYS A 227 21.68 11.93 -19.42
C LYS A 227 20.86 13.04 -18.75
N GLY A 228 20.10 12.72 -17.70
CA GLY A 228 19.18 13.64 -17.02
C GLY A 228 17.80 13.75 -17.68
N GLU A 229 17.54 12.98 -18.72
CA GLU A 229 16.23 12.94 -19.39
C GLU A 229 15.26 12.04 -18.62
N LEU A 230 14.06 12.53 -18.34
CA LEU A 230 12.95 11.71 -17.85
C LEU A 230 12.48 10.77 -18.97
N ASN A 231 12.80 9.49 -18.86
CA ASN A 231 12.46 8.48 -19.84
C ASN A 231 12.50 7.08 -19.19
N TRP A 232 11.33 6.54 -18.87
CA TRP A 232 11.20 5.20 -18.27
C TRP A 232 11.66 4.11 -19.25
N GLN A 233 12.62 3.28 -18.85
CA GLN A 233 13.20 2.25 -19.72
C GLN A 233 12.35 0.95 -19.73
N ASN A 234 11.59 0.71 -18.66
CA ASN A 234 10.87 -0.52 -18.36
C ASN A 234 11.79 -1.75 -18.33
N GLU A 235 13.08 -1.53 -18.07
CA GLU A 235 14.13 -2.54 -17.96
C GLU A 235 15.36 -1.94 -17.28
N LEU A 236 16.20 -2.77 -16.68
CA LEU A 236 17.56 -2.38 -16.31
C LEU A 236 18.44 -2.38 -17.57
N ASN A 237 19.04 -1.25 -17.91
CA ASN A 237 19.94 -1.09 -19.06
C ASN A 237 21.01 0.00 -18.82
N ASP A 238 21.81 0.30 -19.85
CA ASP A 238 22.89 1.29 -19.76
C ASP A 238 22.43 2.71 -19.36
N ASN A 239 21.15 3.04 -19.54
CA ASN A 239 20.62 4.36 -19.22
C ASN A 239 20.29 4.53 -17.73
N ASN A 240 20.09 3.45 -16.96
CA ASN A 240 19.73 3.52 -15.54
C ASN A 240 20.63 2.68 -14.61
N LYS A 241 21.55 1.86 -15.15
CA LYS A 241 22.43 0.99 -14.36
C LYS A 241 23.27 1.71 -13.30
N GLU A 242 23.71 2.94 -13.56
CA GLU A 242 24.55 3.67 -12.60
C GLU A 242 23.76 3.98 -11.31
N PHE A 243 22.47 4.32 -11.41
CA PHE A 243 21.63 4.51 -10.22
C PHE A 243 21.45 3.19 -9.46
N PHE A 244 21.15 2.11 -10.20
CA PHE A 244 21.01 0.77 -9.63
C PHE A 244 22.25 0.34 -8.86
N LEU A 245 23.46 0.58 -9.39
CA LEU A 245 24.73 0.21 -8.74
C LEU A 245 25.00 0.93 -7.40
N HIS A 246 24.30 2.03 -7.13
CA HIS A 246 24.53 2.89 -5.98
C HIS A 246 23.40 2.89 -4.95
N CYS A 247 22.40 2.03 -5.11
CA CYS A 247 21.32 1.78 -4.15
C CYS A 247 21.00 0.27 -4.01
N ASP A 248 20.07 -0.06 -3.12
CA ASP A 248 19.70 -1.45 -2.78
C ASP A 248 18.87 -2.12 -3.86
N GLY A 249 18.09 -1.36 -4.63
CA GLY A 249 17.30 -1.92 -5.71
C GLY A 249 16.74 -0.90 -6.69
N ILE A 250 16.25 -1.40 -7.82
CA ILE A 250 15.56 -0.61 -8.84
C ILE A 250 14.11 -1.07 -8.98
N PHE A 251 13.18 -0.13 -8.92
CA PHE A 251 11.79 -0.31 -9.26
C PHE A 251 11.60 0.05 -10.74
N LEU A 252 11.48 -0.96 -11.59
CA LEU A 252 11.25 -0.79 -13.03
C LEU A 252 9.82 -0.33 -13.33
N ASN A 253 9.66 0.60 -14.27
CA ASN A 253 8.35 1.04 -14.71
C ASN A 253 7.51 -0.11 -15.30
N TYR A 254 6.19 0.00 -15.20
CA TYR A 254 5.24 -1.10 -15.41
C TYR A 254 4.92 -1.42 -16.88
N THR A 255 5.51 -0.72 -17.87
CA THR A 255 5.28 -0.96 -19.31
C THR A 255 6.34 -1.84 -19.97
N TRP A 256 6.74 -2.91 -19.28
CA TRP A 256 7.79 -3.84 -19.69
C TRP A 256 7.27 -4.95 -20.63
N THR A 257 8.21 -5.69 -21.24
CA THR A 257 7.95 -6.92 -22.02
C THR A 257 8.76 -8.08 -21.45
N GLU A 258 8.41 -9.33 -21.77
CA GLU A 258 9.19 -10.50 -21.31
C GLU A 258 10.66 -10.43 -21.74
N SER A 259 10.94 -9.94 -22.96
CA SER A 259 12.32 -9.76 -23.43
C SER A 259 13.09 -8.77 -22.55
N ARG A 260 12.44 -7.69 -22.11
CA ARG A 260 13.00 -6.68 -21.21
C ARG A 260 13.28 -7.23 -19.80
N LEU A 261 12.43 -8.13 -19.30
CA LEU A 261 12.69 -8.83 -18.03
C LEU A 261 13.93 -9.73 -18.14
N ILE A 262 14.06 -10.46 -19.24
CA ILE A 262 15.22 -11.31 -19.51
C ILE A 262 16.49 -10.45 -19.61
N SER A 263 16.46 -9.36 -20.37
CA SER A 263 17.58 -8.41 -20.48
C SER A 263 18.00 -7.87 -19.11
N SER A 264 17.04 -7.42 -18.31
CA SER A 264 17.30 -6.87 -16.96
C SER A 264 17.99 -7.89 -16.07
N ARG A 265 17.48 -9.13 -16.05
CA ARG A 265 18.07 -10.25 -15.30
C ARG A 265 19.50 -10.56 -15.74
N LEU A 266 19.75 -10.59 -17.05
CA LEU A 266 21.07 -10.89 -17.59
C LEU A 266 22.07 -9.77 -17.24
N LEU A 267 21.65 -8.51 -17.36
CA LEU A 267 22.50 -7.38 -17.03
C LEU A 267 22.82 -7.31 -15.54
N ALA A 268 21.86 -7.54 -14.63
CA ALA A 268 22.16 -7.59 -13.20
C ALA A 268 23.22 -8.65 -12.87
N LYS A 269 23.12 -9.84 -13.48
CA LYS A 269 24.15 -10.90 -13.33
C LYS A 269 25.50 -10.48 -13.87
N GLU A 270 25.55 -9.81 -15.02
CA GLU A 270 26.79 -9.27 -15.61
C GLU A 270 27.44 -8.23 -14.68
N LEU A 271 26.63 -7.38 -14.05
CA LEU A 271 27.06 -6.37 -13.07
C LEU A 271 27.43 -6.96 -11.70
N GLY A 272 27.28 -8.27 -11.49
CA GLY A 272 27.51 -8.92 -10.19
C GLY A 272 26.50 -8.54 -9.11
N ARG A 273 25.33 -8.03 -9.51
CA ARG A 273 24.20 -7.70 -8.62
C ARG A 273 23.18 -8.83 -8.55
N ASP A 274 22.49 -8.91 -7.42
CA ASP A 274 21.44 -9.88 -7.26
C ASP A 274 20.24 -9.50 -8.14
N ILE A 275 19.67 -10.48 -8.85
CA ILE A 275 18.48 -10.28 -9.68
C ILE A 275 17.25 -9.95 -8.82
N LYS A 276 17.29 -10.30 -7.53
CA LYS A 276 16.24 -9.97 -6.54
C LYS A 276 16.26 -8.49 -6.19
N ASP A 277 17.28 -7.71 -6.55
CA ASP A 277 17.32 -6.25 -6.38
C ASP A 277 16.53 -5.51 -7.48
N ILE A 278 16.02 -6.23 -8.49
CA ILE A 278 15.14 -5.68 -9.52
C ILE A 278 13.68 -5.93 -9.10
N TYR A 279 13.00 -4.87 -8.73
CA TYR A 279 11.56 -4.87 -8.46
C TYR A 279 10.81 -4.46 -9.72
N VAL A 280 10.20 -5.44 -10.40
CA VAL A 280 9.45 -5.15 -11.63
C VAL A 280 8.09 -4.56 -11.28
N GLY A 281 7.77 -3.40 -11.85
CA GLY A 281 6.50 -2.73 -11.64
C GLY A 281 5.31 -3.52 -12.15
N LEU A 282 4.33 -3.70 -11.27
CA LEU A 282 3.01 -4.24 -11.57
C LEU A 282 1.99 -3.18 -11.18
N ASP A 283 1.46 -2.44 -12.15
CA ASP A 283 0.41 -1.46 -11.91
C ASP A 283 -0.96 -2.13 -11.88
N VAL A 284 -1.59 -2.14 -10.69
CA VAL A 284 -2.90 -2.75 -10.48
C VAL A 284 -4.00 -1.99 -11.22
N TRP A 285 -3.80 -0.72 -11.60
CA TRP A 285 -4.73 0.00 -12.47
C TRP A 285 -4.60 -0.37 -13.95
N GLY A 286 -3.52 -1.07 -14.33
CA GLY A 286 -3.34 -1.61 -15.66
C GLY A 286 -2.90 -0.62 -16.73
N ARG A 287 -2.28 0.52 -16.35
CA ARG A 287 -1.81 1.56 -17.29
C ARG A 287 -0.62 1.05 -18.11
N GLY A 288 -0.90 0.29 -19.16
CA GLY A 288 0.11 -0.34 -20.02
C GLY A 288 0.81 -1.56 -19.40
N CYS A 289 0.45 -1.95 -18.18
CA CYS A 289 0.95 -3.15 -17.53
C CYS A 289 0.49 -4.42 -18.27
N PRO A 290 1.37 -5.39 -18.55
CA PRO A 290 0.98 -6.69 -19.09
C PRO A 290 -0.19 -7.31 -18.30
N GLY A 291 -1.19 -7.83 -19.00
CA GLY A 291 -2.43 -8.36 -18.40
C GLY A 291 -3.52 -7.30 -18.09
N GLY A 292 -3.16 -6.02 -18.03
CA GLY A 292 -4.12 -4.91 -17.88
C GLY A 292 -4.64 -4.68 -16.45
N GLY A 293 -3.89 -5.08 -15.42
CA GLY A 293 -4.19 -4.79 -14.02
C GLY A 293 -5.41 -5.52 -13.45
N GLY A 294 -5.95 -5.01 -12.35
CA GLY A 294 -7.06 -5.57 -11.59
C GLY A 294 -6.83 -7.04 -11.27
N PHE A 295 -7.84 -7.88 -11.45
CA PHE A 295 -7.69 -9.33 -11.27
C PHE A 295 -6.73 -10.01 -12.26
N ASN A 296 -6.41 -9.38 -13.39
CA ASN A 296 -5.43 -9.89 -14.34
C ASN A 296 -3.98 -9.56 -13.94
N SER A 297 -3.77 -8.84 -12.83
CA SER A 297 -2.45 -8.64 -12.22
C SER A 297 -1.68 -9.95 -12.02
N THR A 298 -2.38 -11.07 -11.81
CA THR A 298 -1.78 -12.40 -11.73
C THR A 298 -0.98 -12.79 -12.98
N TYR A 299 -1.36 -12.29 -14.16
CA TYR A 299 -0.66 -12.56 -15.41
C TYR A 299 0.73 -11.92 -15.39
N ALA A 300 0.80 -10.62 -15.06
CA ALA A 300 2.07 -9.91 -14.90
C ALA A 300 2.95 -10.56 -13.83
N LEU A 301 2.37 -10.85 -12.66
CA LEU A 301 3.11 -11.44 -11.55
C LEU A 301 3.73 -12.80 -11.92
N ASN A 302 2.99 -13.66 -12.64
CA ASN A 302 3.52 -14.93 -13.12
C ASN A 302 4.79 -14.73 -13.98
N LEU A 303 4.71 -13.87 -15.00
CA LEU A 303 5.83 -13.63 -15.91
C LEU A 303 7.06 -13.06 -15.19
N ILE A 304 6.85 -12.20 -14.18
CA ILE A 304 7.92 -11.66 -13.34
C ILE A 304 8.61 -12.77 -12.56
N ARG A 305 7.81 -13.62 -11.88
CA ARG A 305 8.34 -14.71 -11.04
C ARG A 305 8.98 -15.84 -11.85
N GLU A 306 8.53 -16.11 -13.07
CA GLU A 306 9.19 -17.05 -13.99
C GLU A 306 10.64 -16.64 -14.32
N GLN A 307 10.95 -15.33 -14.25
CA GLN A 307 12.32 -14.84 -14.40
C GLN A 307 13.12 -14.83 -13.10
N GLY A 308 12.49 -15.14 -11.96
CA GLY A 308 13.11 -15.08 -10.63
C GLY A 308 13.31 -13.65 -10.11
N LEU A 309 12.61 -12.66 -10.69
CA LEU A 309 12.73 -11.24 -10.31
C LEU A 309 11.76 -10.88 -9.17
N SER A 310 12.11 -9.82 -8.44
CA SER A 310 11.23 -9.22 -7.42
C SER A 310 10.10 -8.43 -8.10
N VAL A 311 9.01 -8.18 -7.37
CA VAL A 311 7.86 -7.42 -7.87
C VAL A 311 7.61 -6.20 -6.99
N ALA A 312 7.24 -5.09 -7.61
CA ALA A 312 6.63 -3.94 -6.95
C ALA A 312 5.17 -3.82 -7.37
N ILE A 313 4.25 -4.20 -6.48
CA ILE A 313 2.80 -4.11 -6.70
C ILE A 313 2.38 -2.68 -6.40
N PHE A 314 2.07 -1.92 -7.44
CA PHE A 314 1.72 -0.51 -7.36
C PHE A 314 0.20 -0.30 -7.28
N ALA A 315 -0.21 0.55 -6.33
CA ALA A 315 -1.59 1.01 -6.13
C ALA A 315 -2.62 -0.13 -5.94
N PRO A 316 -2.40 -1.11 -5.04
CA PRO A 316 -3.38 -2.18 -4.78
C PRO A 316 -4.68 -1.69 -4.13
N GLY A 317 -4.70 -0.44 -3.64
CA GLY A 317 -5.91 0.25 -3.16
C GLY A 317 -7.04 0.32 -4.20
N TRP A 318 -6.78 -0.04 -5.46
CA TRP A 318 -7.77 -0.25 -6.52
C TRP A 318 -9.04 -0.99 -6.07
N THR A 319 -8.93 -2.03 -5.23
CA THR A 319 -10.08 -2.81 -4.72
C THR A 319 -11.06 -1.95 -3.92
N HIS A 320 -10.58 -0.90 -3.28
CA HIS A 320 -11.36 0.08 -2.54
C HIS A 320 -11.71 1.29 -3.41
N GLU A 321 -10.74 1.89 -4.06
CA GLU A 321 -10.92 3.13 -4.80
C GLU A 321 -11.86 2.96 -6.01
N TYR A 322 -11.75 1.84 -6.72
CA TYR A 322 -12.55 1.60 -7.91
C TYR A 322 -13.97 1.14 -7.58
N PHE A 323 -14.14 0.26 -6.59
CA PHE A 323 -15.44 -0.38 -6.28
C PHE A 323 -16.17 0.23 -5.08
N GLY A 324 -15.47 1.01 -4.25
CA GLY A 324 -15.99 1.58 -3.02
C GLY A 324 -15.90 0.65 -1.79
N PRO A 325 -16.11 1.22 -0.60
CA PRO A 325 -15.85 0.54 0.67
C PRO A 325 -16.78 -0.65 0.97
N SER A 326 -17.98 -0.69 0.40
CA SER A 326 -18.94 -1.77 0.66
C SER A 326 -18.53 -3.10 0.04
N ALA A 327 -17.85 -3.07 -1.11
CA ALA A 327 -17.36 -4.26 -1.79
C ALA A 327 -15.91 -4.59 -1.43
N PHE A 328 -15.17 -3.61 -0.89
CA PHE A 328 -13.74 -3.69 -0.60
C PHE A 328 -13.33 -4.96 0.15
N PRO A 329 -13.93 -5.35 1.30
CA PRO A 329 -13.42 -6.50 2.06
C PRO A 329 -13.40 -7.81 1.25
N ILE A 330 -14.43 -8.04 0.44
CA ILE A 330 -14.55 -9.25 -0.39
C ILE A 330 -13.60 -9.18 -1.58
N LEU A 331 -13.49 -8.00 -2.20
CA LEU A 331 -12.65 -7.80 -3.38
C LEU A 331 -11.16 -7.82 -3.06
N GLU A 332 -10.76 -7.32 -1.88
CA GLU A 332 -9.40 -7.39 -1.36
C GLU A 332 -8.97 -8.85 -1.18
N ASP A 333 -9.76 -9.65 -0.46
CA ASP A 333 -9.50 -11.08 -0.29
C ASP A 333 -9.44 -11.82 -1.64
N LEU A 334 -10.33 -11.50 -2.58
CA LEU A 334 -10.33 -12.09 -3.93
C LEU A 334 -9.10 -11.72 -4.74
N PHE A 335 -8.68 -10.45 -4.69
CA PHE A 335 -7.54 -9.93 -5.45
C PHE A 335 -6.25 -10.61 -4.98
N TRP A 336 -5.99 -10.59 -3.67
CA TRP A 336 -4.79 -11.20 -3.10
C TRP A 336 -4.77 -12.72 -3.24
N ALA A 337 -5.93 -13.38 -3.19
CA ALA A 337 -6.02 -14.83 -3.45
C ALA A 337 -5.53 -15.23 -4.86
N GLN A 338 -5.66 -14.35 -5.87
CA GLN A 338 -5.15 -14.62 -7.22
C GLN A 338 -3.63 -14.49 -7.29
N LEU A 339 -3.05 -13.53 -6.56
CA LEU A 339 -1.60 -13.30 -6.55
C LEU A 339 -0.85 -14.31 -5.68
N PHE A 340 -1.49 -14.80 -4.62
CA PHE A 340 -0.89 -15.63 -3.59
C PHE A 340 -0.04 -16.82 -4.08
N PRO A 341 -0.40 -17.59 -5.14
CA PRO A 341 0.45 -18.68 -5.65
C PRO A 341 1.89 -18.29 -5.98
N TYR A 342 2.11 -17.03 -6.32
CA TYR A 342 3.38 -16.49 -6.80
C TYR A 342 4.14 -15.71 -5.71
N LEU A 343 3.65 -15.77 -4.47
CA LEU A 343 4.18 -15.05 -3.32
C LEU A 343 4.66 -16.03 -2.25
N TYR A 344 5.42 -15.50 -1.29
CA TYR A 344 6.05 -16.26 -0.22
C TYR A 344 5.49 -15.83 1.13
N VAL A 345 5.15 -16.78 1.99
CA VAL A 345 4.57 -16.52 3.30
C VAL A 345 5.67 -16.43 4.35
N HIS A 346 5.80 -15.25 4.94
CA HIS A 346 6.67 -14.92 6.06
C HIS A 346 6.08 -15.42 7.39
N VAL A 347 6.96 -15.82 8.31
CA VAL A 347 6.57 -16.34 9.62
C VAL A 347 7.24 -15.48 10.70
N PRO A 348 6.47 -14.65 11.43
CA PRO A 348 7.00 -13.86 12.53
C PRO A 348 7.41 -14.73 13.71
N ILE A 349 8.39 -14.26 14.46
CA ILE A 349 8.93 -14.89 15.67
C ILE A 349 8.26 -14.26 16.90
N PHE A 350 7.80 -15.12 17.82
CA PHE A 350 7.26 -14.73 19.13
C PHE A 350 8.06 -15.41 20.23
N GLU A 351 9.37 -15.10 20.32
CA GLU A 351 10.22 -15.59 21.40
C GLU A 351 9.78 -14.99 22.74
N ASP A 352 9.57 -15.84 23.73
CA ASP A 352 9.11 -15.48 25.07
C ASP A 352 7.82 -14.64 25.14
N ASP A 353 7.05 -14.59 24.05
CA ASP A 353 5.76 -13.90 23.96
C ASP A 353 4.60 -14.87 23.72
N THR A 354 3.39 -14.45 24.06
CA THR A 354 2.15 -15.19 23.78
C THR A 354 1.50 -14.65 22.53
N PHE A 355 1.39 -15.50 21.49
CA PHE A 355 0.57 -15.18 20.33
C PHE A 355 -0.87 -14.85 20.74
N LYS A 356 -1.31 -13.63 20.43
CA LYS A 356 -2.67 -13.13 20.66
C LYS A 356 -3.10 -12.31 19.46
N THR A 357 -4.34 -12.47 19.05
CA THR A 357 -4.97 -11.57 18.09
C THR A 357 -6.46 -11.52 18.34
N SER A 358 -7.03 -10.33 18.14
CA SER A 358 -8.47 -10.14 18.03
C SER A 358 -8.93 -9.93 16.58
N PHE A 359 -8.04 -10.22 15.61
CA PHE A 359 -8.23 -9.94 14.20
C PHE A 359 -8.67 -8.51 13.91
N CYS A 360 -8.25 -7.54 14.73
CA CYS A 360 -8.51 -6.13 14.47
C CYS A 360 -7.79 -5.69 13.19
N ARG A 361 -8.55 -5.23 12.20
CA ARG A 361 -7.99 -4.71 10.94
C ARG A 361 -7.56 -3.24 11.05
N GLY A 362 -7.77 -2.62 12.22
CA GLY A 362 -7.50 -1.20 12.46
C GLY A 362 -8.67 -0.28 12.09
N ALA A 363 -9.85 -0.83 11.77
CA ALA A 363 -11.06 -0.06 11.53
C ALA A 363 -12.31 -0.86 11.89
N GLY A 364 -13.39 -0.18 12.24
CA GLY A 364 -14.68 -0.83 12.51
C GLY A 364 -15.82 0.14 12.77
N ILE A 365 -17.06 -0.34 12.58
CA ILE A 365 -18.29 0.43 12.84
C ILE A 365 -18.53 0.73 14.34
N CYS A 366 -17.75 0.08 15.21
CA CYS A 366 -17.80 0.23 16.66
C CYS A 366 -16.52 -0.33 17.26
N TYR A 367 -16.08 0.24 18.38
CA TYR A 367 -15.12 -0.45 19.25
C TYR A 367 -15.87 -1.44 20.15
N TYR A 368 -15.33 -2.64 20.31
CA TYR A 368 -15.93 -3.66 21.16
C TYR A 368 -14.95 -4.03 22.27
N TYR A 369 -15.46 -4.27 23.47
CA TYR A 369 -14.69 -4.75 24.61
C TYR A 369 -15.38 -6.00 25.17
N ASN A 370 -14.67 -7.13 25.19
CA ASN A 370 -15.22 -8.42 25.62
C ASN A 370 -16.54 -8.83 24.92
N GLY A 371 -16.70 -8.50 23.63
CA GLY A 371 -17.91 -8.84 22.86
C GLY A 371 -19.07 -7.85 23.03
N GLU A 372 -18.92 -6.84 23.89
CA GLU A 372 -19.90 -5.78 24.10
C GLU A 372 -19.48 -4.51 23.39
N GLU A 373 -20.45 -3.78 22.84
CA GLU A 373 -20.20 -2.46 22.25
C GLU A 373 -19.64 -1.52 23.33
N HIS A 374 -18.50 -0.92 23.05
CA HIS A 374 -17.86 0.04 23.94
C HIS A 374 -18.19 1.45 23.49
N PHE A 375 -18.73 2.24 24.42
CA PHE A 375 -19.09 3.63 24.19
C PHE A 375 -18.12 4.53 24.95
N GLU A 376 -17.42 5.42 24.25
CA GLU A 376 -16.68 6.48 24.94
C GLU A 376 -17.67 7.50 25.52
N PRO A 377 -17.61 7.82 26.81
CA PRO A 377 -18.41 8.90 27.36
C PRO A 377 -17.88 10.23 26.85
N TYR A 378 -18.73 11.03 26.21
CA TYR A 378 -18.49 12.46 26.06
C TYR A 378 -19.67 13.24 26.61
N MET A 379 -19.34 14.39 27.19
CA MET A 379 -20.27 15.20 27.97
C MET A 379 -21.00 16.19 27.06
N ILE A 380 -22.31 16.08 26.98
CA ILE A 380 -23.19 17.14 26.45
C ILE A 380 -24.10 17.55 27.61
N ASN A 381 -24.03 18.82 28.04
CA ASN A 381 -24.88 19.38 29.10
C ASN A 381 -24.87 18.64 30.45
N GLY A 382 -23.78 17.97 30.82
CA GLY A 382 -23.68 17.23 32.08
C GLY A 382 -24.32 15.83 32.07
N GLU A 383 -24.85 15.40 30.91
CA GLU A 383 -25.30 14.04 30.67
C GLU A 383 -24.26 13.30 29.82
N SER A 384 -23.84 12.13 30.27
CA SER A 384 -23.00 11.21 29.49
C SER A 384 -23.90 10.46 28.52
N THR A 385 -23.88 10.84 27.24
CA THR A 385 -24.55 10.08 26.18
C THR A 385 -23.54 9.13 25.53
N PRO A 386 -23.68 7.81 25.72
CA PRO A 386 -22.88 6.84 24.99
C PRO A 386 -23.31 6.84 23.52
N GLU A 387 -22.54 7.45 22.62
CA GLU A 387 -22.75 7.28 21.18
C GLU A 387 -21.80 6.24 20.61
N LYS A 388 -22.35 5.43 19.71
CA LYS A 388 -21.61 4.46 18.92
C LYS A 388 -20.67 5.21 17.98
N LYS A 389 -19.38 5.15 18.26
CA LYS A 389 -18.37 5.70 17.36
C LYS A 389 -17.72 4.59 16.55
N ALA A 390 -17.84 4.73 15.23
CA ALA A 390 -16.92 4.12 14.30
C ALA A 390 -15.49 4.57 14.59
N PHE A 391 -14.51 3.76 14.20
CA PHE A 391 -13.12 4.11 14.39
C PHE A 391 -12.24 3.63 13.23
N TYR A 392 -11.20 4.41 12.97
CA TYR A 392 -10.09 4.08 12.10
C TYR A 392 -8.79 4.41 12.82
N ASN A 393 -8.00 3.40 13.15
CA ASN A 393 -6.70 3.53 13.77
C ASN A 393 -5.85 2.28 13.47
N LEU A 394 -4.97 2.38 12.48
CA LEU A 394 -4.10 1.27 12.07
C LEU A 394 -3.12 0.82 13.16
N ARG A 395 -2.81 1.66 14.16
CA ARG A 395 -1.99 1.26 15.31
C ARG A 395 -2.64 0.14 16.12
N MET A 396 -3.97 0.01 16.03
CA MET A 396 -4.74 -1.05 16.69
C MET A 396 -4.76 -2.37 15.89
N GLN A 397 -4.28 -2.37 14.64
CA GLN A 397 -4.36 -3.53 13.77
C GLN A 397 -3.59 -4.73 14.34
N GLN A 398 -4.26 -5.83 14.62
CA GLN A 398 -3.66 -7.06 15.15
C GLN A 398 -3.31 -8.03 14.02
N LEU A 399 -2.52 -9.06 14.34
CA LEU A 399 -2.12 -10.11 13.42
C LEU A 399 -3.34 -10.75 12.72
N GLN A 400 -3.24 -10.90 11.41
CA GLN A 400 -4.31 -11.42 10.56
C GLN A 400 -3.98 -12.85 10.12
N LEU A 401 -4.92 -13.51 9.43
CA LEU A 401 -4.63 -14.81 8.82
C LEU A 401 -3.57 -14.64 7.74
N ALA A 402 -2.49 -15.41 7.85
CA ALA A 402 -1.37 -15.34 6.92
C ALA A 402 -1.68 -15.92 5.53
N ILE A 403 -2.73 -16.76 5.43
CA ILE A 403 -3.09 -17.48 4.22
C ILE A 403 -4.41 -16.90 3.69
N PRO A 404 -4.43 -16.30 2.49
CA PRO A 404 -5.66 -15.97 1.83
C PRO A 404 -6.34 -17.27 1.43
N VAL A 405 -7.65 -17.19 1.37
CA VAL A 405 -8.53 -18.31 1.23
C VAL A 405 -8.32 -19.06 -0.10
N PRO A 406 -7.88 -20.33 -0.13
CA PRO A 406 -7.61 -21.03 -1.40
C PRO A 406 -8.85 -21.20 -2.29
N TYR A 407 -10.06 -21.27 -1.72
CA TYR A 407 -11.29 -21.39 -2.51
C TYR A 407 -11.70 -20.11 -3.25
N LEU A 408 -11.05 -18.97 -2.97
CA LEU A 408 -11.30 -17.70 -3.67
C LEU A 408 -10.60 -17.62 -5.03
N GLN A 409 -9.69 -18.54 -5.35
CA GLN A 409 -9.02 -18.59 -6.64
C GLN A 409 -9.99 -18.80 -7.79
N PHE A 410 -9.81 -18.02 -8.85
CA PHE A 410 -10.61 -18.15 -10.06
C PHE A 410 -10.25 -19.42 -10.81
N THR A 411 -11.27 -20.25 -11.00
CA THR A 411 -11.25 -21.46 -11.83
C THR A 411 -11.62 -21.15 -13.28
N ARG A 412 -12.30 -20.02 -13.52
CA ARG A 412 -12.70 -19.56 -14.85
C ARG A 412 -12.81 -18.04 -14.88
N SER A 413 -12.41 -17.45 -16.01
CA SER A 413 -12.61 -16.04 -16.34
C SER A 413 -13.17 -15.93 -17.75
N THR A 414 -14.27 -15.22 -17.92
CA THR A 414 -14.91 -14.99 -19.22
C THR A 414 -15.41 -13.55 -19.30
N GLN A 415 -15.69 -13.07 -20.52
CA GLN A 415 -16.29 -11.76 -20.73
C GLN A 415 -17.41 -11.83 -21.75
N ARG A 416 -18.40 -10.96 -21.62
CA ARG A 416 -19.45 -10.75 -22.63
C ARG A 416 -19.76 -9.28 -22.81
N THR A 417 -20.10 -8.92 -24.04
CA THR A 417 -20.55 -7.58 -24.40
C THR A 417 -22.05 -7.48 -24.18
N LEU A 418 -22.48 -6.49 -23.38
CA LEU A 418 -23.88 -6.16 -23.17
C LEU A 418 -24.28 -5.01 -24.11
N PRO A 419 -25.49 -5.04 -24.69
CA PRO A 419 -26.03 -3.90 -25.44
C PRO A 419 -26.10 -2.67 -24.53
N GLY A 420 -25.64 -1.51 -25.00
CA GLY A 420 -25.73 -0.26 -24.26
C GLY A 420 -27.18 0.25 -24.17
N ASP A 421 -27.56 0.78 -23.01
CA ASP A 421 -28.77 1.58 -22.84
C ASP A 421 -28.60 2.95 -23.52
N VAL A 422 -29.68 3.53 -24.05
CA VAL A 422 -29.66 4.91 -24.58
C VAL A 422 -29.55 5.85 -23.38
N VAL A 423 -28.41 6.53 -23.21
CA VAL A 423 -28.26 7.58 -22.22
C VAL A 423 -28.69 8.89 -22.87
N ASN A 424 -29.82 9.45 -22.44
CA ASN A 424 -30.13 10.85 -22.72
C ASN A 424 -29.22 11.68 -21.81
N GLU A 425 -28.25 12.39 -22.37
CA GLU A 425 -27.54 13.42 -21.62
C GLU A 425 -28.54 14.52 -21.25
N GLU A 426 -28.83 14.68 -19.95
CA GLU A 426 -29.41 15.92 -19.45
C GLU A 426 -28.34 17.01 -19.60
N HIS A 427 -28.50 17.84 -20.64
CA HIS A 427 -27.77 19.08 -20.77
C HIS A 427 -28.05 19.96 -19.54
N ASN A 428 -27.05 20.12 -18.68
CA ASN A 428 -26.94 21.33 -17.87
C ASN A 428 -26.76 22.50 -18.84
N ASN A 429 -27.79 23.31 -18.95
CA ASN A 429 -27.78 24.57 -19.70
C ASN A 429 -26.76 25.52 -19.07
N ASP A 430 -25.63 25.73 -19.75
CA ASP A 430 -24.96 27.01 -19.76
C ASP A 430 -24.88 27.50 -21.21
N GLU A 431 -25.60 28.58 -21.47
CA GLU A 431 -25.70 29.23 -22.78
C GLU A 431 -24.35 29.84 -23.19
N ASN A 432 -23.79 29.37 -24.31
CA ASN A 432 -23.38 30.17 -25.48
C ASN A 432 -22.28 29.50 -26.30
N ASN A 433 -22.64 28.80 -27.39
CA ASN A 433 -22.25 29.18 -28.75
C ASN A 433 -22.74 28.16 -29.79
N LYS A 434 -23.20 28.69 -30.92
CA LYS A 434 -23.67 27.94 -32.08
C LYS A 434 -22.52 27.26 -32.81
N SER A 435 -22.63 25.95 -33.02
CA SER A 435 -22.24 25.30 -34.28
C SER A 435 -22.95 23.95 -34.41
N ASN A 436 -23.59 23.75 -35.57
CA ASN A 436 -24.19 22.48 -35.97
C ASN A 436 -23.16 21.35 -35.94
N ASP A 437 -23.39 20.31 -35.15
CA ASP A 437 -22.86 19.01 -35.47
C ASP A 437 -23.81 17.88 -35.06
N THR A 438 -23.85 16.87 -35.91
CA THR A 438 -24.82 15.77 -35.93
C THR A 438 -24.64 14.87 -34.69
N SER A 439 -25.64 14.72 -33.83
CA SER A 439 -25.54 13.83 -32.66
C SER A 439 -25.51 12.36 -33.13
N CYS A 440 -24.32 11.78 -33.14
CA CYS A 440 -24.15 10.34 -33.26
C CYS A 440 -24.42 9.72 -31.89
N ASP A 441 -25.58 9.08 -31.73
CA ASP A 441 -25.90 8.26 -30.57
C ASP A 441 -24.89 7.10 -30.45
N LYS A 442 -23.77 7.33 -29.77
CA LYS A 442 -22.81 6.27 -29.44
C LYS A 442 -23.43 5.44 -28.32
N LYS A 443 -24.07 4.32 -28.70
CA LYS A 443 -24.40 3.26 -27.73
C LYS A 443 -23.11 2.75 -27.10
N GLU A 444 -22.87 3.13 -25.86
CA GLU A 444 -21.67 2.70 -25.14
C GLU A 444 -21.83 1.21 -24.78
N THR A 445 -21.12 0.35 -25.50
CA THR A 445 -21.12 -1.09 -25.20
C THR A 445 -20.49 -1.34 -23.83
N ARG A 446 -21.21 -2.03 -22.95
CA ARG A 446 -20.73 -2.38 -21.61
C ARG A 446 -20.10 -3.78 -21.63
N ILE A 447 -18.91 -3.92 -21.06
CA ILE A 447 -18.24 -5.23 -20.91
C ILE A 447 -18.55 -5.76 -19.51
N GLU A 448 -19.20 -6.91 -19.44
CA GLU A 448 -19.33 -7.67 -18.20
C GLU A 448 -18.26 -8.76 -18.16
N ARG A 449 -17.41 -8.73 -17.12
CA ARG A 449 -16.45 -9.78 -16.80
C ARG A 449 -17.08 -10.72 -15.79
N ILE A 450 -16.96 -12.02 -16.03
CA ILE A 450 -17.55 -13.08 -15.21
C ILE A 450 -16.42 -13.98 -14.75
N TYR A 451 -16.20 -14.01 -13.44
CA TYR A 451 -15.24 -14.88 -12.77
C TYR A 451 -15.98 -15.97 -12.02
N GLU A 452 -15.38 -17.16 -11.94
CA GLU A 452 -15.91 -18.26 -11.17
C GLU A 452 -14.85 -18.82 -10.25
N ASN A 453 -15.14 -18.92 -8.96
CA ASN A 453 -14.33 -19.69 -8.01
C ASN A 453 -15.13 -20.90 -7.49
N ARG A 454 -14.65 -21.59 -6.45
CA ARG A 454 -15.34 -22.78 -5.90
C ARG A 454 -16.67 -22.45 -5.22
N LYS A 455 -16.83 -21.23 -4.70
CA LYS A 455 -18.01 -20.79 -3.92
C LYS A 455 -18.94 -19.88 -4.71
N ASN A 456 -18.41 -19.06 -5.62
CA ASN A 456 -19.13 -17.93 -6.19
C ASN A 456 -18.96 -17.82 -7.71
N ILE A 457 -19.98 -17.25 -8.35
CA ILE A 457 -19.89 -16.57 -9.63
C ILE A 457 -19.86 -15.07 -9.33
N ILE A 458 -18.82 -14.38 -9.79
CA ILE A 458 -18.59 -12.96 -9.59
C ILE A 458 -18.76 -12.25 -10.92
N ARG A 459 -19.69 -11.30 -11.01
CA ARG A 459 -19.95 -10.51 -12.21
C ARG A 459 -19.54 -9.07 -11.97
N VAL A 460 -18.63 -8.56 -12.80
CA VAL A 460 -18.12 -7.20 -12.74
C VAL A 460 -18.51 -6.46 -14.00
N CYS A 461 -19.25 -5.36 -13.87
CA CYS A 461 -19.63 -4.48 -14.98
C CYS A 461 -19.37 -3.02 -14.56
N GLY A 462 -18.29 -2.43 -15.06
CA GLY A 462 -17.77 -1.17 -14.52
C GLY A 462 -17.46 -1.30 -13.02
N LYS A 463 -17.94 -0.35 -12.21
CA LYS A 463 -17.78 -0.35 -10.75
C LYS A 463 -18.76 -1.25 -10.00
N VAL A 464 -19.71 -1.87 -10.70
CA VAL A 464 -20.71 -2.73 -10.06
C VAL A 464 -20.21 -4.17 -10.04
N VAL A 465 -20.17 -4.75 -8.84
CA VAL A 465 -19.91 -6.17 -8.63
C VAL A 465 -21.14 -6.88 -8.07
N LYS A 466 -21.43 -8.08 -8.59
CA LYS A 466 -22.48 -8.97 -8.07
C LYS A 466 -21.88 -10.34 -7.76
N PHE A 467 -22.26 -10.88 -6.60
CA PHE A 467 -21.88 -12.20 -6.13
C PHE A 467 -23.08 -13.13 -6.16
N GLU A 468 -22.90 -14.32 -6.72
CA GLU A 468 -23.89 -15.39 -6.76
C GLU A 468 -23.26 -16.64 -6.15
N ASP A 469 -23.83 -17.17 -5.06
CA ASP A 469 -23.34 -18.39 -4.41
C ASP A 469 -23.67 -19.63 -5.25
N LYS A 470 -22.69 -20.51 -5.41
CA LYS A 470 -22.85 -21.82 -6.05
C LYS A 470 -23.50 -22.79 -5.06
N LEU A 471 -24.54 -23.50 -5.50
CA LEU A 471 -25.29 -24.48 -4.69
C LEU A 471 -24.45 -25.68 -4.20
N SER A 472 -23.27 -25.92 -4.78
CA SER A 472 -22.52 -27.19 -4.69
C SER A 472 -21.14 -27.08 -4.02
N ALA A 473 -20.85 -26.07 -3.21
CA ALA A 473 -19.58 -25.98 -2.48
C ALA A 473 -19.55 -26.96 -1.29
N VAL A 474 -19.58 -28.26 -1.56
CA VAL A 474 -19.87 -29.30 -0.55
C VAL A 474 -18.62 -29.82 0.18
N ASP A 475 -17.41 -29.68 -0.38
CA ASP A 475 -16.25 -30.47 0.10
C ASP A 475 -15.04 -29.65 0.59
N VAL A 476 -15.20 -28.37 0.94
CA VAL A 476 -14.07 -27.54 1.42
C VAL A 476 -14.43 -26.83 2.72
N ASN A 477 -13.53 -26.92 3.69
CA ASN A 477 -13.59 -26.14 4.92
C ASN A 477 -13.26 -24.67 4.60
N THR A 478 -14.07 -23.75 5.12
CA THR A 478 -13.96 -22.33 4.81
C THR A 478 -13.88 -21.48 6.06
N PHE A 479 -13.43 -20.23 5.94
CA PHE A 479 -13.55 -19.25 7.02
C PHE A 479 -14.11 -17.93 6.49
N GLU A 480 -14.84 -17.22 7.35
CA GLU A 480 -15.41 -15.92 7.04
C GLU A 480 -15.00 -14.95 8.16
N PHE A 481 -14.47 -13.78 7.80
CA PHE A 481 -14.27 -12.71 8.76
C PHE A 481 -15.63 -12.14 9.17
N CYS A 482 -15.83 -11.91 10.47
CA CYS A 482 -17.07 -11.41 11.04
C CYS A 482 -16.80 -10.27 12.02
N ASP A 483 -17.39 -9.11 11.74
CA ASP A 483 -17.30 -7.88 12.53
C ASP A 483 -18.46 -7.70 13.53
N LYS A 484 -19.36 -8.70 13.64
CA LYS A 484 -20.53 -8.66 14.53
C LYS A 484 -20.25 -9.11 15.95
N PHE A 485 -19.25 -9.97 16.13
CA PHE A 485 -18.89 -10.57 17.42
C PHE A 485 -17.48 -10.14 17.82
N SER A 486 -17.25 -8.84 17.74
CA SER A 486 -15.93 -8.25 17.78
C SER A 486 -15.33 -8.20 19.19
N TYR A 487 -13.99 -8.25 19.28
CA TYR A 487 -13.24 -8.21 20.53
C TYR A 487 -12.10 -7.19 20.42
N ASN A 488 -11.96 -6.28 21.40
CA ASN A 488 -10.97 -5.19 21.39
C ASN A 488 -10.89 -4.48 20.02
N GLY A 489 -12.06 -4.09 19.49
CA GLY A 489 -12.21 -3.45 18.19
C GLY A 489 -11.98 -4.34 16.97
N GLY A 490 -11.58 -5.60 17.13
CA GLY A 490 -11.33 -6.52 16.03
C GLY A 490 -12.45 -7.51 15.75
N GLY A 491 -12.34 -8.33 14.72
CA GLY A 491 -13.38 -9.30 14.34
C GLY A 491 -13.20 -10.70 14.91
N CYS A 492 -14.14 -11.58 14.61
CA CYS A 492 -14.01 -13.02 14.80
C CYS A 492 -13.86 -13.73 13.45
N LEU A 493 -13.18 -14.87 13.46
CA LEU A 493 -13.18 -15.80 12.34
C LEU A 493 -14.25 -16.87 12.55
N LYS A 494 -15.21 -16.93 11.63
CA LYS A 494 -16.20 -18.00 11.58
C LYS A 494 -15.65 -19.15 10.75
N LEU A 495 -15.21 -20.21 11.41
CA LEU A 495 -14.78 -21.45 10.76
C LEU A 495 -16.01 -22.28 10.36
N VAL A 496 -16.07 -22.68 9.10
CA VAL A 496 -17.15 -23.51 8.55
C VAL A 496 -16.55 -24.84 8.11
N THR A 497 -16.76 -25.86 8.94
CA THR A 497 -16.30 -27.23 8.66
C THR A 497 -17.36 -28.00 7.88
N ARG A 498 -17.04 -28.39 6.64
CA ARG A 498 -17.87 -29.26 5.79
C ARG A 498 -17.34 -30.69 5.74
N ASP A 499 -16.01 -30.85 5.72
CA ASP A 499 -15.35 -32.14 5.90
C ASP A 499 -14.48 -32.09 7.17
N PRO A 500 -14.89 -32.74 8.27
CA PRO A 500 -14.12 -32.75 9.52
C PRO A 500 -12.80 -33.53 9.42
N ARG A 501 -12.57 -34.29 8.34
CA ARG A 501 -11.30 -34.98 8.07
C ARG A 501 -10.27 -34.03 7.45
N LEU A 502 -10.74 -32.94 6.85
CA LEU A 502 -9.88 -31.86 6.40
C LEU A 502 -9.67 -30.89 7.57
N HIS A 503 -8.44 -30.49 7.83
CA HIS A 503 -8.16 -29.47 8.84
C HIS A 503 -8.34 -28.08 8.24
N HIS A 504 -8.89 -27.14 9.02
CA HIS A 504 -8.62 -25.71 8.79
C HIS A 504 -7.14 -25.53 9.08
N ARG A 505 -6.31 -25.52 8.04
CA ARG A 505 -4.87 -25.35 8.15
C ARG A 505 -4.50 -23.93 7.82
#